data_AF-A0A2S9GPX2-F1
#
_entry.id   AF-A0A2S9GPX2-F1
#
_cell.length_a   1.000
_cell.length_b   1.000
_cell.length_c   1.000
_cell.angle_alpha   90.00
_cell.angle_beta   90.00
_cell.angle_gamma   90.00
#
_symmetry.space_group_name_H-M   'P 1'
#
loop_
_entity.id
_entity.type
_entity.pdbx_description
1 polymer ?
#
loop_
_entity_poly.entity_id
_entity_poly.type
_entity_poly.pdbx_seq_one_letter_code
_entity_poly.pdbx_strand_id
1 'polypeptide(L)' 'GLALAGDGIRIDLPVALMERAATTGLAAANHLLDHFGLAGHDMYTVPVRGRSPVLRHFAGRVERQVTT' A
#
# COMPACT_ATOMS: atom_id res chain seq x y z
N GLY A 1 -12.94 -18.04 7.74
CA GLY A 1 -12.60 -17.49 6.42
C GLY A 1 -11.19 -17.91 5.99
N LEU A 2 -10.93 -17.95 4.67
CA LEU A 2 -9.59 -18.10 4.10
C LEU A 2 -9.14 -16.73 3.57
N ALA A 3 -7.90 -16.34 3.83
CA ALA A 3 -7.28 -15.13 3.28
C ALA A 3 -5.88 -15.45 2.75
N LEU A 4 -5.43 -14.72 1.72
CA LEU A 4 -4.11 -14.89 1.10
C LEU A 4 -3.21 -13.70 1.43
N ALA A 5 -1.93 -13.98 1.65
CA ALA A 5 -0.89 -12.98 1.91
C ALA A 5 0.43 -13.43 1.27
N GLY A 6 1.34 -12.48 1.06
CA GLY A 6 2.64 -12.69 0.43
C GLY A 6 3.03 -11.56 -0.52
N ASP A 7 4.27 -11.57 -0.98
CA ASP A 7 4.81 -10.56 -1.91
C ASP A 7 4.22 -10.66 -3.34
N GLY A 8 3.68 -11.83 -3.70
CA GLY A 8 2.88 -12.04 -4.90
C GLY A 8 1.44 -11.53 -4.81
N ILE A 9 0.96 -11.15 -3.62
CA ILE A 9 -0.40 -10.62 -3.43
C ILE A 9 -0.40 -9.12 -3.63
N ARG A 10 -1.29 -8.63 -4.52
CA ARG A 10 -1.44 -7.20 -4.81
C ARG A 10 -2.08 -6.48 -3.62
N ILE A 11 -1.55 -5.30 -3.31
CA ILE A 11 -2.10 -4.38 -2.31
C ILE A 11 -1.90 -2.93 -2.77
N ASP A 12 -2.85 -2.05 -2.47
CA ASP A 12 -2.82 -0.63 -2.89
C ASP A 12 -2.00 0.25 -1.92
N LEU A 13 -0.89 -0.29 -1.43
CA LEU A 13 0.07 0.40 -0.59
C LEU A 13 1.44 0.40 -1.31
N PRO A 14 2.27 1.46 -1.13
CA PRO A 14 3.55 1.62 -1.82
C PRO A 14 4.64 0.71 -1.21
N VAL A 15 4.41 -0.60 -1.23
CA VAL A 15 5.24 -1.62 -0.56
C VAL A 15 5.81 -2.63 -1.55
N ALA A 16 7.01 -3.13 -1.25
CA ALA A 16 7.73 -4.09 -2.10
C ALA A 16 8.28 -5.28 -1.30
N LEU A 17 8.46 -6.43 -1.98
CA LEU A 17 9.14 -7.63 -1.45
C LEU A 17 8.70 -8.00 -0.02
N MET A 18 9.65 -8.04 0.92
CA MET A 18 9.43 -8.43 2.32
C MET A 18 8.44 -7.51 3.05
N GLU A 19 8.45 -6.21 2.76
CA GLU A 19 7.47 -5.27 3.32
C GLU A 19 6.07 -5.66 2.84
N ARG A 20 5.90 -5.93 1.53
CA ARG A 20 4.61 -6.35 0.97
C ARG A 20 4.09 -7.64 1.60
N ALA A 21 4.96 -8.63 1.82
CA ALA A 21 4.57 -9.85 2.50
C ALA A 21 4.05 -9.58 3.93
N ALA A 22 4.72 -8.70 4.68
CA ALA A 22 4.28 -8.29 6.01
C ALA A 22 2.96 -7.48 5.98
N THR A 23 2.85 -6.51 5.07
CA THR A 23 1.66 -5.65 4.95
C THR A 23 0.42 -6.44 4.51
N THR A 24 0.57 -7.33 3.52
CA THR A 24 -0.52 -8.21 3.08
C THR A 24 -0.90 -9.23 4.16
N GLY A 25 0.08 -9.70 4.96
CA GLY A 25 -0.17 -10.53 6.13
C GLY A 25 -1.03 -9.84 7.19
N LEU A 26 -0.71 -8.58 7.51
CA LEU A 26 -1.50 -7.79 8.45
C LEU A 26 -2.91 -7.48 7.90
N ALA A 27 -3.03 -7.16 6.61
CA ALA A 27 -4.32 -6.97 5.95
C ALA A 27 -5.17 -8.25 5.98
N ALA A 28 -4.58 -9.42 5.70
CA ALA A 28 -5.25 -10.71 5.77
C ALA A 28 -5.69 -11.05 7.21
N ALA A 29 -4.86 -10.74 8.22
CA ALA A 29 -5.23 -10.91 9.62
C ALA A 29 -6.42 -10.02 10.00
N ASN A 30 -6.42 -8.74 9.62
CA ASN A 30 -7.55 -7.84 9.85
C ASN A 30 -8.85 -8.35 9.20
N HIS A 31 -8.77 -8.89 7.97
CA HIS A 31 -9.92 -9.49 7.31
C HIS A 31 -10.46 -10.72 8.07
N LEU A 32 -9.58 -11.54 8.66
CA LEU A 32 -10.01 -12.66 9.50
C LEU A 32 -10.61 -12.19 10.84
N LEU A 33 -10.03 -11.16 11.46
CA LEU A 33 -10.56 -10.57 12.69
C LEU A 33 -11.97 -10.01 12.48
N ASP A 34 -12.19 -9.24 11.40
CA ASP A 34 -13.50 -8.70 11.03
C ASP A 34 -14.53 -9.82 10.81
N HIS A 35 -14.14 -10.91 10.16
CA HIS A 35 -14.99 -12.09 9.99
C HIS A 35 -15.43 -12.73 11.32
N PHE A 36 -14.62 -12.60 12.38
CA PHE A 36 -14.97 -13.05 13.73
C PHE A 36 -15.61 -11.96 14.60
N GLY A 37 -15.90 -10.78 14.04
CA GLY A 37 -16.44 -9.63 14.78
C GLY A 37 -15.45 -8.99 15.75
N LEU A 38 -14.15 -9.19 15.52
CA LEU A 38 -13.07 -8.63 16.32
C LEU A 38 -12.50 -7.37 15.68
N ALA A 39 -12.05 -6.43 16.51
CA ALA A 39 -11.41 -5.21 16.04
C ALA A 39 -10.05 -5.53 15.38
N GLY A 40 -9.84 -4.99 14.17
CA GLY A 40 -8.54 -5.02 13.50
C GLY A 40 -7.60 -3.90 13.94
N HIS A 41 -6.43 -3.83 13.31
CA HIS A 41 -5.42 -2.80 13.56
C HIS A 41 -5.24 -1.85 12.38
N ASP A 42 -5.10 -0.57 12.66
CA ASP A 42 -4.81 0.44 11.64
C ASP A 42 -3.46 0.16 10.96
N MET A 43 -3.42 0.41 9.65
CA MET A 43 -2.20 0.36 8.86
C MET A 43 -1.85 1.76 8.37
N TYR A 44 -0.63 2.18 8.65
CA TYR A 44 -0.09 3.47 8.24
C TYR A 44 1.01 3.27 7.21
N THR A 45 1.01 4.07 6.16
CA THR A 45 2.03 4.04 5.11
C THR A 45 2.46 5.45 4.73
N VAL A 46 3.53 5.54 3.95
CA VAL A 46 3.99 6.79 3.36
C VAL A 46 2.98 7.28 2.30
N PRO A 47 2.82 8.60 2.13
CA PRO A 47 1.97 9.13 1.07
C PRO A 47 2.46 8.68 -0.32
N VAL A 48 1.54 8.25 -1.17
CA VAL A 48 1.81 7.86 -2.56
C VAL A 48 2.14 9.05 -3.48
N ARG A 49 2.15 10.28 -2.95
CA ARG A 49 2.47 11.51 -3.67
C ARG A 49 3.29 12.45 -2.78
N GLY A 50 4.20 13.21 -3.41
CA GLY A 50 4.99 14.23 -2.73
C GLY A 50 4.11 15.28 -2.03
N ARG A 51 4.49 15.62 -0.78
CA ARG A 51 3.77 16.59 0.06
C ARG A 51 3.94 18.04 -0.40
N SER A 52 5.07 18.38 -1.03
CA SER A 52 5.34 19.72 -1.55
C SER A 52 4.61 19.97 -2.88
N PRO A 53 3.73 20.98 -2.98
CA PRO A 53 3.05 21.34 -4.23
C PRO A 53 4.04 21.70 -5.34
N VAL A 54 5.13 22.39 -4.98
CA VAL A 54 6.17 22.82 -5.91
C VAL A 54 6.91 21.60 -6.50
N LEU A 55 7.38 20.69 -5.62
CA LEU A 55 8.08 19.49 -6.10
C LEU A 55 7.15 18.58 -6.90
N ARG A 56 5.87 18.50 -6.55
CA ARG A 56 4.87 17.75 -7.31
C ARG A 56 4.63 18.32 -8.70
N HIS A 57 4.62 19.64 -8.84
CA HIS A 57 4.50 20.31 -10.15
C HIS A 57 5.70 20.00 -11.05
N PHE A 58 6.91 20.06 -10.50
CA PHE A 58 8.13 19.70 -11.24
C PHE A 58 8.18 18.21 -11.61
N ALA A 59 7.81 17.31 -10.70
CA ALA A 59 7.74 15.87 -10.98
C ALA A 59 6.79 15.56 -12.15
N GLY A 60 5.59 16.18 -12.18
CA GLY A 60 4.65 16.00 -13.28
C GLY A 60 5.13 16.57 -14.63
N ARG A 61 6.07 17.53 -14.63
CA ARG A 61 6.73 17.96 -15.87
C ARG A 61 7.72 16.92 -16.39
N VAL A 62 8.48 16.29 -15.49
CA VAL A 62 9.44 15.23 -15.85
C VAL A 62 8.71 14.00 -16.41
N GLU A 63 7.64 13.54 -15.77
CA GLU A 63 6.87 12.36 -16.22
C GLU A 63 6.30 12.53 -17.65
N ARG A 64 5.83 13.73 -18.00
CA ARG A 64 5.32 14.03 -19.35
C ARG A 64 6.40 13.97 -20.42
N GLN A 65 7.64 14.33 -20.08
CA GLN A 65 8.77 14.35 -21.00
C GLN A 65 9.32 12.93 -21.27
N VAL A 66 9.13 11.99 -20.35
CA VAL A 66 9.58 10.59 -20.49
C VAL A 66 8.61 9.75 -21.33
N THR A 67 7.35 10.19 -21.47
CA THR A 67 6.31 9.47 -22.20
C THR A 67 6.19 9.89 -23.68
N THR A 68 6.96 10.90 -24.10
CA THR A 68 7.08 11.35 -25.51
C THR A 68 8.36 10.81 -26.11
#